data_AF-A0A699QIT6-F1
#
_entry.id   AF-A0A699QIT6-F1
#
_cell.length_a   1.000
_cell.length_b   1.000
_cell.length_c   1.000
_cell.angle_alpha   90.00
_cell.angle_beta   90.00
_cell.angle_gamma   90.00
#
_symmetry.space_group_name_H-M   'P 1'
#
loop_
_entity.id
_entity.type
_entity.pdbx_description
1 polymer ?
#
loop_
_entity_poly.entity_id
_entity_poly.type
_entity_poly.pdbx_seq_one_letter_code
_entity_poly.pdbx_strand_id
1 'polypeptide(L)' 'MTSLADKAILSGADNHPPMLEKDMYDSWKSRMELYMLNRQHGRMILESVELGPLLWPTKYSKLSAAEAIQADCDVKAT' A
#
# COMPACT_ATOMS: atom_id res chain seq x y z
N MET A 1 16.64 2.39 48.75
CA MET A 1 15.17 2.35 48.57
C MET A 1 14.84 3.18 47.35
N THR A 2 14.49 2.54 46.24
CA THR A 2 13.99 3.22 45.03
C THR A 2 12.59 3.76 45.31
N SER A 3 12.37 5.04 45.04
CA SER A 3 11.12 5.73 45.33
C SER A 3 10.03 5.34 44.33
N LEU A 4 8.76 5.56 44.70
CA LEU A 4 7.61 5.37 43.79
C LEU A 4 7.74 6.21 42.51
N ALA A 5 8.40 7.36 42.59
CA ALA A 5 8.69 8.23 41.45
C ALA A 5 9.73 7.63 40.50
N ASP A 6 10.76 6.94 41.01
CA ASP A 6 11.77 6.26 40.19
C ASP A 6 11.16 5.12 39.36
N LYS A 7 10.12 4.46 39.88
CA LYS A 7 9.36 3.42 39.16
C LYS A 7 8.45 4.00 38.07
N ALA A 8 7.92 5.21 38.25
CA ALA A 8 7.06 5.85 37.25
C ALA A 8 7.84 6.40 36.04
N ILE A 9 9.11 6.80 36.23
CA ILE A 9 10.01 7.21 35.13
C ILE A 9 10.41 6.01 34.27
N LEU A 10 10.62 4.84 34.88
CA LEU A 10 10.88 3.58 34.14
C LEU A 10 9.63 2.98 33.50
N SER A 11 8.43 3.33 33.98
CA SER A 11 7.16 2.94 33.36
C SER A 11 6.67 3.93 32.30
N GLY A 12 7.58 4.75 31.75
CA GLY A 12 7.38 5.42 30.47
C GLY A 12 7.28 4.36 29.39
N ALA A 13 6.14 3.66 29.38
CA ALA A 13 5.89 2.54 28.53
C ALA A 13 6.00 3.02 27.09
N ASP A 14 6.88 2.36 26.34
CA ASP A 14 6.84 2.26 24.89
C ASP A 14 5.47 1.68 24.49
N ASN A 15 4.43 2.52 24.57
CA ASN A 15 3.09 2.24 24.07
C ASN A 15 3.02 2.48 22.56
N HIS A 16 4.14 2.90 21.96
CA HIS A 16 4.29 2.85 20.52
C HIS A 16 4.31 1.37 20.12
N PRO A 17 3.46 0.92 19.17
CA PRO A 17 3.61 -0.42 18.63
C PRO A 17 5.08 -0.57 18.24
N PRO A 18 5.76 -1.65 18.68
CA PRO A 18 7.18 -1.83 18.43
C PRO A 18 7.39 -1.59 16.95
N MET A 19 8.11 -0.51 16.64
CA MET A 19 8.43 -0.18 15.27
C MET A 19 9.08 -1.43 14.72
N LEU A 20 8.47 -2.03 13.68
CA LEU A 20 8.91 -3.30 13.11
C LEU A 20 10.43 -3.27 13.06
N GLU A 21 11.06 -4.25 13.73
CA GLU A 21 12.51 -4.31 13.90
C GLU A 21 13.15 -4.08 12.51
N LYS A 22 14.21 -3.26 12.42
CA LYS A 22 14.64 -2.71 11.12
C LYS A 22 15.00 -3.79 10.10
N ASP A 23 15.46 -4.94 10.59
CA ASP A 23 15.72 -6.18 9.87
C ASP A 23 14.44 -6.93 9.45
N MET A 24 13.35 -6.80 10.22
CA MET A 24 12.04 -7.35 9.88
C MET A 24 11.28 -6.52 8.83
N TYR A 25 11.66 -5.27 8.57
CA TYR A 25 11.02 -4.43 7.55
C TYR A 25 11.09 -5.06 6.16
N ASP A 26 12.27 -5.57 5.76
CA ASP A 26 12.46 -6.21 4.46
C ASP A 26 11.67 -7.52 4.36
N SER A 27 11.55 -8.27 5.47
CA SER A 27 10.72 -9.47 5.58
C SER A 27 9.23 -9.14 5.43
N TRP A 28 8.74 -8.12 6.13
CA TRP A 28 7.37 -7.65 6.04
C TRP A 28 7.04 -7.15 4.62
N LYS A 29 7.95 -6.36 4.02
CA LYS A 29 7.82 -5.86 2.65
C LYS A 29 7.72 -7.01 1.65
N SER A 30 8.64 -7.97 1.70
CA SER A 30 8.63 -9.16 0.84
C SER A 30 7.33 -9.97 0.98
N ARG A 31 6.82 -10.10 2.21
CA ARG A 31 5.56 -10.81 2.47
C ARG A 31 4.34 -10.09 1.88
N MET A 32 4.33 -8.76 1.95
CA MET A 32 3.28 -7.93 1.36
C MET A 32 3.31 -7.97 -0.17
N GLU A 33 4.49 -7.92 -0.78
CA GLU A 33 4.65 -8.04 -2.24
C GLU A 33 4.14 -9.40 -2.76
N LEU A 34 4.53 -10.49 -2.11
CA LEU A 34 4.04 -11.84 -2.43
C LEU A 34 2.52 -11.97 -2.28
N TYR A 35 1.97 -11.41 -1.19
CA TYR A 35 0.53 -11.40 -0.95
C TYR A 35 -0.23 -10.65 -2.04
N MET A 36 0.27 -9.48 -2.43
CA MET A 36 -0.33 -8.68 -3.50
C MET A 36 -0.29 -9.45 -4.81
N LEU A 37 0.88 -9.98 -5.22
CA LEU A 37 1.03 -10.74 -6.47
C LEU A 37 0.12 -11.98 -6.57
N ASN A 38 -0.28 -12.57 -5.44
CA ASN A 38 -1.20 -13.72 -5.40
C ASN A 38 -2.70 -13.35 -5.58
N ARG A 39 -3.04 -12.06 -5.69
CA ARG A 39 -4.42 -11.57 -5.96
C ARG A 39 -4.66 -11.38 -7.46
N GLN A 40 -5.93 -11.45 -7.88
CA GLN A 40 -6.33 -11.21 -9.29
C GLN A 40 -5.85 -9.87 -9.86
N HIS A 41 -5.81 -8.82 -9.03
CA HIS A 41 -5.30 -7.49 -9.42
C HIS A 41 -3.95 -7.18 -8.77
N GLY A 42 -3.18 -8.20 -8.41
CA GLY A 42 -1.97 -8.08 -7.62
C GLY A 42 -0.93 -7.14 -8.18
N ARG A 43 -0.68 -7.22 -9.50
CA ARG A 43 0.23 -6.31 -10.20
C ARG A 43 -0.24 -4.86 -10.16
N MET A 44 -1.54 -4.59 -10.30
CA MET A 44 -2.07 -3.22 -10.20
C MET A 44 -1.91 -2.65 -8.79
N ILE A 45 -2.13 -3.46 -7.76
CA ILE A 45 -1.99 -3.04 -6.36
C ILE A 45 -0.53 -2.73 -6.05
N LEU A 46 0.40 -3.61 -6.44
CA LEU A 46 1.83 -3.41 -6.23
C LEU A 46 2.33 -2.13 -6.93
N GLU A 47 1.95 -1.96 -8.21
CA GLU A 47 2.28 -0.78 -9.00
C GLU A 47 1.73 0.51 -8.35
N SER A 48 0.57 0.45 -7.70
CA SER A 48 -0.02 1.60 -7.01
C SER A 48 0.65 1.95 -5.69
N VAL A 49 1.22 0.96 -4.98
CA VAL A 49 2.00 1.17 -3.76
C VAL A 49 3.36 1.79 -4.11
N GLU A 50 3.98 1.36 -5.20
CA GLU A 50 5.28 1.86 -5.65
C GLU A 50 5.20 3.26 -6.28
N LEU A 51 4.14 3.53 -7.04
CA LEU A 51 3.93 4.81 -7.73
C LEU A 51 3.18 5.85 -6.87
N GLY A 52 2.55 5.42 -5.78
CA GLY A 52 1.80 6.26 -4.85
C GLY A 52 0.45 6.78 -5.41
N PRO A 53 -0.30 7.57 -4.61
CA PRO A 53 -1.65 8.04 -4.94
C PRO A 53 -1.78 8.86 -6.24
N LEU A 54 -0.65 9.32 -6.81
CA LEU A 54 -0.60 10.23 -7.95
C LEU A 54 -0.80 9.54 -9.31
N LEU A 55 -0.69 8.21 -9.40
CA LEU A 55 -0.81 7.49 -10.68
C LEU A 55 -2.16 6.83 -10.92
N TRP A 56 -3.00 6.75 -9.88
CA TRP A 56 -4.36 6.22 -10.00
C TRP A 56 -5.26 7.08 -10.92
N PRO A 57 -5.24 8.43 -10.84
CA PRO A 57 -6.08 9.24 -11.73
C PRO A 57 -5.67 9.12 -13.20
N THR A 58 -4.37 9.06 -13.49
CA THR A 58 -3.85 9.13 -14.86
C THR A 58 -3.99 7.82 -15.64
N LYS A 59 -3.81 6.66 -15.00
CA LYS A 59 -4.03 5.36 -15.68
C LYS A 59 -5.51 5.07 -15.94
N TYR A 60 -6.39 5.38 -15.00
CA TYR A 60 -7.85 5.20 -15.21
C TYR A 60 -8.39 6.14 -16.29
N SER A 61 -7.95 7.41 -16.34
CA SER A 61 -8.36 8.32 -17.41
C SER A 61 -7.91 7.84 -18.79
N LYS A 62 -6.73 7.22 -18.91
CA LYS A 62 -6.21 6.75 -20.21
C LYS A 62 -6.91 5.47 -20.68
N LEU A 63 -7.20 4.54 -19.76
CA LEU A 63 -7.97 3.33 -20.06
C LEU A 63 -9.43 3.65 -20.38
N SER A 64 -10.08 4.51 -19.59
CA SER A 64 -11.45 4.97 -19.82
C SER A 64 -11.60 5.71 -21.14
N ALA A 65 -10.61 6.53 -21.53
CA ALA A 65 -10.62 7.19 -22.84
C ALA A 65 -10.48 6.18 -24.00
N ALA A 66 -9.60 5.19 -23.90
CA ALA A 66 -9.44 4.16 -24.93
C ALA A 66 -10.70 3.27 -25.06
N GLU A 67 -11.32 2.93 -23.94
CA GLU A 67 -12.53 2.11 -23.88
C GLU A 67 -13.76 2.87 -24.43
N ALA A 68 -13.87 4.18 -24.14
CA ALA A 68 -14.89 5.04 -24.73
C ALA A 68 -14.72 5.23 -26.25
N ILE A 69 -13.48 5.33 -26.73
CA ILE A 69 -13.18 5.40 -28.17
C ILE A 69 -13.55 4.08 -28.86
N GLN A 70 -13.27 2.92 -28.25
CA GLN A 70 -13.63 1.62 -28.82
C GLN A 70 -15.15 1.43 -28.89
N ALA A 71 -15.88 1.84 -27.84
CA ALA A 71 -17.34 1.74 -27.79
C ALA A 71 -18.03 2.63 -28.85
N ASP A 72 -17.51 3.83 -29.13
CA ASP A 72 -18.03 4.70 -30.19
C ASP A 72 -17.77 4.13 -31.60
N CYS A 73 -16.64 3.45 -31.79
CA CYS A 73 -16.31 2.78 -33.06
C CYS A 73 -17.23 1.58 -33.35
N ASP A 74 -17.55 0.75 -32.36
CA ASP A 74 -18.46 -0.40 -32.53
C ASP A 74 -19.90 0.04 -32.83
N VAL A 75 -20.37 1.14 -32.22
CA VAL A 75 -21.71 1.70 -32.49
C VAL A 75 -21.85 2.21 -33.92
N LYS A 76 -20.77 2.73 -34.53
CA LYS A 76 -20.78 3.23 -35.92
C LYS A 76 -20.62 2.13 -36.98
N ALA A 77 -20.31 0.90 -36.58
CA ALA A 77 -20.14 -0.24 -37.47
C ALA A 77 -21.44 -1.03 -37.74
N THR A 78 -22.58 -0.58 -37.20
CA THR A 78 -23.91 -1.18 -37.40
C THR A 78 -24.80 -0.28 -38.25
#